data_AF-A0A8T1FJD6-F1
#
_entry.id   AF-A0A8T1FJD6-F1
#
_cell.length_a   1.000
_cell.length_b   1.000
_cell.length_c   1.000
_cell.angle_alpha   90.00
_cell.angle_beta   90.00
_cell.angle_gamma   90.00
#
_symmetry.space_group_name_H-M   'P 1'
#
loop_
_entity.id
_entity.type
_entity.pdbx_description
1 polymer ?
#
loop_
_entity_poly.entity_id
_entity_poly.type
_entity_poly.pdbx_seq_one_letter_code
_entity_poly.pdbx_strand_id
1 'polypeptide(L)'
;MALFEKMLKNAPEAQGYCMRGKIDMQAKNKTMRDPVFFRLNPTPHHRTGTKYQAYPTYDLACPIVDSIEGVTHALRTTEYNDRDFQYQWVLDTLRLRKVIIQGFARMNFVYSVLSKRKLQWFVDNGHVESWRDPRFPTVQGVLRRGVQVEALREFILSQGASRRITDMEWDKFWTLNKRVLDPIAPRYFAIAQESSVPLTLTNVSGEVIGIPVARHPKDPSMGNKMVRFCNKLLLERDDVNNFVEGEEVTLMRHGNIIVKKVNKAADGTITSVEAENHPEGDFKKTKLKVTWLADVPDLVPLTLVEFDHLLNKPKLEEGDDFHDFLTETTRAEMHAVGDHELRNMKEGQVVQLERRGYFRVDVPYISDDKPIVMFMVPDGKVKAMSTLSTKLAHR
;
A
#
# COMPACT_ATOMS: atom_id res chain seq x y z
N MET A 1 -15.47 43.99 -26.43
CA MET A 1 -15.35 42.95 -27.48
C MET A 1 -13.99 42.99 -28.18
N ALA A 2 -13.61 44.10 -28.82
CA ALA A 2 -12.33 44.20 -29.56
C ALA A 2 -11.07 43.73 -28.80
N LEU A 3 -10.91 44.13 -27.53
CA LEU A 3 -9.74 43.70 -26.74
C LEU A 3 -9.72 42.19 -26.43
N PHE A 4 -10.89 41.58 -26.26
CA PHE A 4 -11.00 40.13 -26.04
C PHE A 4 -10.61 39.35 -27.29
N GLU A 5 -11.05 39.79 -28.47
CA GLU A 5 -10.65 39.18 -29.74
C GLU A 5 -9.14 39.29 -30.00
N LYS A 6 -8.53 40.43 -29.63
CA LYS A 6 -7.08 40.61 -29.65
C LYS A 6 -6.38 39.63 -28.70
N MET A 7 -6.93 39.41 -27.50
CA MET A 7 -6.41 38.43 -26.54
C MET A 7 -6.49 37.00 -27.08
N LEU A 8 -7.58 36.61 -27.74
CA LEU A 8 -7.71 35.28 -28.36
C LEU A 8 -6.65 35.00 -29.44
N LYS A 9 -6.06 36.05 -30.02
CA LYS A 9 -5.02 36.01 -31.06
C LYS A 9 -3.60 36.29 -30.54
N ASN A 10 -3.40 36.40 -29.22
CA ASN A 10 -2.12 36.78 -28.62
C ASN A 10 -1.56 38.12 -29.12
N ALA A 11 -2.41 39.08 -29.44
CA ALA A 11 -1.95 40.37 -29.94
C ALA A 11 -1.16 41.15 -28.85
N PRO A 12 -0.09 41.89 -29.20
CA PRO A 12 0.73 42.64 -28.25
C PRO A 12 -0.07 43.55 -27.31
N GLU A 13 -1.14 44.18 -27.81
CA GLU A 13 -1.96 45.11 -27.04
C GLU A 13 -2.86 44.42 -26.01
N ALA A 14 -3.00 43.10 -26.08
CA ALA A 14 -3.76 42.30 -25.12
C ALA A 14 -2.85 41.62 -24.08
N GLN A 15 -1.52 41.80 -24.16
CA GLN A 15 -0.59 41.30 -23.15
C GLN A 15 -0.88 41.94 -21.79
N GLY A 16 -0.86 41.14 -20.73
CA GLY A 16 -1.16 41.59 -19.36
C GLY A 16 -2.65 41.81 -19.04
N TYR A 17 -3.55 41.72 -20.04
CA TYR A 17 -4.99 41.81 -19.81
C TYR A 17 -5.62 40.46 -19.50
N CYS A 18 -6.77 40.50 -18.83
CA CYS A 18 -7.62 39.33 -18.60
C CYS A 18 -9.10 39.71 -18.71
N MET A 19 -9.96 38.72 -19.01
CA MET A 19 -11.41 38.91 -18.95
C MET A 19 -11.90 38.65 -17.54
N ARG A 20 -12.66 39.58 -16.98
CA ARG A 20 -13.25 39.45 -15.64
C ARG A 20 -14.77 39.46 -15.72
N GLY A 21 -15.42 38.75 -14.80
CA GLY A 21 -16.83 38.97 -14.51
C GLY A 21 -17.02 40.37 -13.95
N LYS A 22 -18.11 41.04 -14.30
CA LYS A 22 -18.51 42.30 -13.69
C LYS A 22 -19.65 42.00 -12.71
N ILE A 23 -19.33 41.87 -11.44
CA ILE A 23 -20.20 41.38 -10.38
C ILE A 23 -20.32 42.45 -9.29
N ASP A 24 -19.50 42.37 -8.23
CA ASP A 24 -19.45 43.34 -7.15
C ASP A 24 -18.10 43.28 -6.41
N MET A 25 -17.29 44.34 -6.58
CA MET A 25 -16.00 44.47 -5.92
C MET A 25 -16.10 44.65 -4.38
N GLN A 26 -17.26 45.05 -3.86
CA GLN A 26 -17.52 45.21 -2.42
C GLN A 26 -18.11 43.96 -1.77
N ALA A 27 -18.32 42.87 -2.54
CA ALA A 27 -18.90 41.65 -2.02
C ALA A 27 -18.11 41.11 -0.81
N LYS A 28 -18.84 40.70 0.24
CA LYS A 28 -18.25 40.04 1.42
C LYS A 28 -17.54 38.75 1.02
N ASN A 29 -18.16 37.98 0.13
CA ASN A 29 -17.53 36.83 -0.49
C ASN A 29 -16.50 37.29 -1.54
N LYS A 30 -15.22 37.02 -1.27
CA LYS A 30 -14.10 37.46 -2.12
C LYS A 30 -14.13 36.84 -3.52
N THR A 31 -14.74 35.66 -3.69
CA THR A 31 -14.83 35.00 -5.02
C THR A 31 -15.74 35.76 -5.98
N MET A 32 -16.64 36.60 -5.46
CA MET A 32 -17.57 37.42 -6.24
C MET A 32 -17.00 38.79 -6.63
N ARG A 33 -15.76 39.12 -6.22
CA ARG A 33 -15.12 40.41 -6.52
C ARG A 33 -14.51 40.42 -7.92
N ASP A 34 -15.37 40.59 -8.91
CA ASP A 34 -15.06 40.60 -10.34
C ASP A 34 -14.03 39.52 -10.73
N PRO A 35 -14.36 38.23 -10.58
CA PRO A 35 -13.38 37.16 -10.75
C PRO A 35 -12.84 37.10 -12.18
N VAL A 36 -11.59 36.65 -12.33
CA VAL A 36 -10.99 36.42 -13.64
C VAL A 36 -11.59 35.17 -14.27
N PHE A 37 -12.15 35.32 -15.47
CA PHE A 37 -12.80 34.24 -16.22
C PHE A 37 -12.00 33.75 -17.42
N PHE A 38 -11.08 34.55 -17.93
CA PHE A 38 -10.27 34.16 -19.09
C PHE A 38 -8.89 34.82 -19.01
N ARG A 39 -7.85 34.08 -19.37
CA ARG A 39 -6.46 34.56 -19.36
C ARG A 39 -5.76 34.24 -20.67
N LEU A 40 -4.92 35.16 -21.12
CA LEU A 40 -3.93 34.88 -22.13
C LEU A 40 -2.91 33.86 -21.59
N ASN A 41 -2.68 32.79 -22.34
CA ASN A 41 -1.60 31.84 -22.08
C ASN A 41 -1.16 31.22 -23.42
N PRO A 42 -0.01 31.62 -23.98
CA PRO A 42 0.45 31.13 -25.27
C PRO A 42 1.04 29.72 -25.23
N THR A 43 1.11 29.09 -24.05
CA THR A 43 1.63 27.72 -23.90
C THR A 43 0.77 26.73 -24.70
N PRO A 44 1.35 25.88 -25.56
CA PRO A 44 0.61 24.86 -26.29
C PRO A 44 -0.16 23.92 -25.36
N HIS A 45 -1.44 23.70 -25.65
CA HIS A 45 -2.30 22.81 -24.86
C HIS A 45 -2.18 21.37 -25.36
N HIS A 46 -2.08 20.42 -24.43
CA HIS A 46 -1.80 19.01 -24.76
C HIS A 46 -2.79 18.34 -25.73
N ARG A 47 -4.05 18.80 -25.82
CA ARG A 47 -5.06 18.28 -26.77
C ARG A 47 -5.27 19.13 -28.02
N THR A 48 -5.09 20.45 -27.90
CA THR A 48 -5.48 21.41 -28.94
C THR A 48 -4.29 22.13 -29.55
N GLY A 49 -3.07 21.76 -29.14
CA GLY A 49 -1.82 22.35 -29.58
C GLY A 49 -1.85 23.87 -29.41
N THR A 50 -1.50 24.57 -30.48
CA THR A 50 -1.41 26.04 -30.56
C THR A 50 -2.70 26.71 -31.03
N LYS A 51 -3.80 25.96 -31.16
CA LYS A 51 -5.09 26.47 -31.70
C LYS A 51 -5.64 27.66 -30.91
N TYR A 52 -5.46 27.66 -29.59
CA TYR A 52 -5.95 28.70 -28.70
C TYR A 52 -4.78 29.36 -27.97
N GLN A 53 -4.85 30.68 -27.82
CA GLN A 53 -3.82 31.50 -27.16
C GLN A 53 -4.29 32.07 -25.80
N ALA A 54 -5.55 31.83 -25.47
CA ALA A 54 -6.15 32.25 -24.22
C ALA A 54 -7.16 31.17 -23.79
N TYR A 55 -7.31 30.99 -22.48
CA TYR A 55 -8.06 29.89 -21.89
C TYR A 55 -9.00 30.38 -20.78
N PRO A 56 -10.17 29.74 -20.62
CA PRO A 56 -11.06 30.02 -19.51
C PRO A 56 -10.44 29.56 -18.20
N THR A 57 -10.79 30.23 -17.11
CA THR A 57 -10.48 29.75 -15.76
C THR A 57 -11.48 28.64 -15.36
N TYR A 58 -11.09 27.87 -14.35
CA TYR A 58 -11.94 26.81 -13.76
C TYR A 58 -13.34 27.34 -13.41
N ASP A 59 -13.42 28.53 -12.81
CA ASP A 59 -14.68 29.10 -12.34
C ASP A 59 -15.64 29.53 -13.46
N LEU A 60 -15.13 29.80 -14.68
CA LEU A 60 -15.99 30.02 -15.85
C LEU A 60 -16.35 28.69 -16.52
N ALA A 61 -15.36 27.83 -16.72
CA ALA A 61 -15.51 26.64 -17.54
C ALA A 61 -16.42 25.59 -16.90
N CYS A 62 -16.22 25.27 -15.62
CA CYS A 62 -16.95 24.20 -14.94
C CYS A 62 -18.47 24.36 -14.97
N PRO A 63 -19.08 25.49 -14.55
CA PRO A 63 -20.53 25.65 -14.61
C PRO A 63 -21.09 25.49 -16.02
N ILE A 64 -20.39 26.02 -17.04
CA ILE A 64 -20.81 25.90 -18.44
C ILE A 64 -20.80 24.44 -18.90
N VAL A 65 -19.70 23.73 -18.65
CA VAL A 65 -19.54 22.32 -19.03
C VAL A 65 -20.56 21.44 -18.32
N ASP A 66 -20.67 21.55 -16.99
CA ASP A 66 -21.63 20.77 -16.20
C ASP A 66 -23.08 20.99 -16.67
N SER A 67 -23.42 22.23 -17.02
CA SER A 67 -24.75 22.56 -17.54
C SER A 67 -25.01 21.92 -18.90
N ILE A 68 -24.07 22.07 -19.84
CA ILE A 68 -24.17 21.54 -21.22
C ILE A 68 -24.17 20.01 -21.24
N GLU A 69 -23.35 19.37 -20.41
CA GLU A 69 -23.22 17.91 -20.35
C GLU A 69 -24.37 17.22 -19.59
N GLY A 70 -25.34 17.98 -19.06
CA GLY A 70 -26.50 17.39 -18.38
C GLY A 70 -26.25 16.97 -16.93
N VAL A 71 -25.14 17.38 -16.31
CA VAL A 71 -24.85 17.10 -14.89
C VAL A 71 -25.99 17.61 -14.00
N THR A 72 -26.59 16.71 -13.22
CA THR A 72 -27.67 17.06 -12.28
C THR A 72 -27.11 17.52 -10.94
N HIS A 73 -26.12 16.78 -10.42
CA HIS A 73 -25.46 17.02 -9.14
C HIS A 73 -23.95 17.09 -9.34
N ALA A 74 -23.37 18.28 -9.15
CA ALA A 74 -21.93 18.47 -9.10
C ALA A 74 -21.43 18.16 -7.68
N LEU A 75 -20.82 16.99 -7.50
CA LEU A 75 -20.22 16.58 -6.23
C LEU A 75 -18.83 17.21 -6.11
N ARG A 76 -18.60 18.06 -5.11
CA ARG A 76 -17.32 18.75 -4.92
C ARG A 76 -16.89 18.80 -3.48
N THR A 77 -15.59 19.05 -3.27
CA THR A 77 -15.07 19.13 -1.91
C THR A 77 -15.40 20.48 -1.25
N THR A 78 -15.53 20.50 0.09
CA THR A 78 -15.98 21.68 0.85
C THR A 78 -15.03 22.88 0.77
N GLU A 79 -13.79 22.70 0.33
CA GLU A 79 -12.84 23.80 0.09
C GLU A 79 -13.32 24.78 -0.99
N TYR A 80 -14.29 24.38 -1.80
CA TYR A 80 -14.84 25.20 -2.86
C TYR A 80 -16.16 25.89 -2.51
N ASN A 81 -16.67 25.76 -1.27
CA ASN A 81 -17.98 26.31 -0.87
C ASN A 81 -18.13 27.81 -1.22
N ASP A 82 -17.08 28.61 -1.00
CA ASP A 82 -17.12 30.05 -1.31
C ASP A 82 -17.31 30.33 -2.82
N ARG A 83 -16.96 29.39 -3.69
CA ARG A 83 -17.11 29.50 -5.15
C ARG A 83 -18.46 29.01 -5.65
N ASP A 84 -19.31 28.44 -4.80
CA ASP A 84 -20.64 27.98 -5.20
C ASP A 84 -21.52 29.15 -5.66
N PHE A 85 -21.39 30.32 -5.01
CA PHE A 85 -22.06 31.55 -5.43
C PHE A 85 -21.62 31.99 -6.83
N GLN A 86 -20.32 31.93 -7.10
CA GLN A 86 -19.74 32.27 -8.39
C GLN A 86 -20.22 31.31 -9.48
N TYR A 87 -20.24 30.01 -9.17
CA TYR A 87 -20.74 28.97 -10.07
C TYR A 87 -22.21 29.23 -10.47
N GLN A 88 -23.07 29.50 -9.49
CA GLN A 88 -24.50 29.78 -9.76
C GLN A 88 -24.70 31.09 -10.53
N TRP A 89 -23.91 32.12 -10.23
CA TRP A 89 -23.94 33.39 -10.95
C TRP A 89 -23.60 33.22 -12.44
N VAL A 90 -22.61 32.38 -12.79
CA VAL A 90 -22.28 32.10 -14.19
C VAL A 90 -23.46 31.44 -14.90
N LEU A 91 -24.11 30.46 -14.26
CA LEU A 91 -25.28 29.80 -14.83
C LEU A 91 -26.44 30.77 -15.07
N ASP A 92 -26.75 31.65 -14.09
CA ASP A 92 -27.81 32.66 -14.22
C ASP A 92 -27.51 33.65 -15.33
N THR A 93 -26.30 34.19 -15.34
CA THR A 93 -25.87 35.22 -16.29
C THR A 93 -25.93 34.73 -17.72
N LEU A 94 -25.53 33.47 -17.94
CA LEU A 94 -25.55 32.83 -19.26
C LEU A 94 -26.90 32.16 -19.58
N ARG A 95 -27.88 32.22 -18.67
CA ARG A 95 -29.21 31.59 -18.80
C ARG A 95 -29.13 30.09 -19.10
N LEU A 96 -28.19 29.43 -18.42
CA LEU A 96 -27.93 28.01 -18.56
C LEU A 96 -28.77 27.18 -17.59
N ARG A 97 -28.92 25.89 -17.89
CA ARG A 97 -29.58 24.93 -17.01
C ARG A 97 -28.86 24.89 -15.66
N LYS A 98 -29.65 24.91 -14.58
CA LYS A 98 -29.13 24.84 -13.21
C LYS A 98 -28.58 23.45 -12.88
N VAL A 99 -27.50 23.46 -12.09
CA VAL A 99 -26.83 22.26 -11.56
C VAL A 99 -26.81 22.39 -10.04
N ILE A 100 -27.20 21.32 -9.35
CA ILE A 100 -27.20 21.24 -7.89
C ILE A 100 -25.77 20.96 -7.43
N ILE A 101 -25.24 21.76 -6.51
CA ILE A 101 -23.92 21.53 -5.95
C ILE A 101 -24.08 20.78 -4.63
N GLN A 102 -23.36 19.67 -4.47
CA GLN A 102 -23.31 18.92 -3.22
C GLN A 102 -21.87 18.87 -2.70
N GLY A 103 -21.64 19.55 -1.57
CA GLY A 103 -20.34 19.59 -0.90
C GLY A 103 -20.11 18.38 0.00
N PHE A 104 -18.91 17.81 -0.05
CA PHE A 104 -18.41 16.81 0.90
C PHE A 104 -16.97 17.13 1.32
N ALA A 105 -16.54 16.71 2.50
CA ALA A 105 -15.17 16.93 2.95
C ALA A 105 -14.21 16.01 2.18
N ARG A 106 -13.03 16.53 1.87
CA ARG A 106 -11.93 15.67 1.42
C ARG A 106 -11.55 14.69 2.52
N MET A 107 -11.09 13.52 2.08
CA MET A 107 -10.44 12.56 2.95
C MET A 107 -8.99 12.98 3.20
N ASN A 108 -8.50 12.73 4.41
CA ASN A 108 -7.10 12.84 4.80
C ASN A 108 -6.67 11.54 5.49
N PHE A 109 -5.36 11.27 5.56
CA PHE A 109 -4.79 10.17 6.32
C PHE A 109 -3.72 10.69 7.25
N VAL A 110 -3.61 10.09 8.43
CA VAL A 110 -2.48 10.35 9.32
C VAL A 110 -1.16 9.90 8.70
N TYR A 111 -0.05 10.52 9.10
CA TYR A 111 1.32 10.27 8.63
C TYR A 111 1.50 10.38 7.11
N SER A 112 0.61 11.10 6.41
CA SER A 112 0.61 11.19 4.96
C SER A 112 0.30 12.59 4.45
N VAL A 113 0.66 12.85 3.20
CA VAL A 113 0.31 14.08 2.48
C VAL A 113 -0.44 13.73 1.21
N LEU A 114 -1.57 14.40 0.98
CA LEU A 114 -2.38 14.19 -0.24
C LEU A 114 -2.20 15.30 -1.27
N SER A 115 -1.52 16.40 -0.92
CA SER A 115 -1.34 17.49 -1.86
C SER A 115 -0.38 17.08 -2.98
N LYS A 116 -0.80 17.25 -4.24
CA LYS A 116 0.02 16.90 -5.42
C LYS A 116 1.39 17.57 -5.39
N ARG A 117 1.48 18.82 -4.90
CA ARG A 117 2.74 19.56 -4.76
C ARG A 117 3.73 18.87 -3.80
N LYS A 118 3.26 18.50 -2.60
CA LYS A 118 4.10 17.79 -1.62
C LYS A 118 4.48 16.40 -2.12
N LEU A 119 3.55 15.66 -2.73
CA LEU A 119 3.84 14.35 -3.33
C LEU A 119 4.87 14.45 -4.48
N GLN A 120 4.75 15.46 -5.35
CA GLN A 120 5.74 15.69 -6.41
C GLN A 120 7.12 15.99 -5.82
N TRP A 121 7.20 16.75 -4.72
CA TRP A 121 8.47 17.01 -4.03
C TRP A 121 9.15 15.71 -3.55
N PHE A 122 8.42 14.74 -3.00
CA PHE A 122 8.98 13.44 -2.62
C PHE A 122 9.58 12.67 -3.81
N VAL A 123 8.95 12.79 -5.00
CA VAL A 123 9.45 12.19 -6.25
C VAL A 123 10.69 12.94 -6.74
N ASP A 124 10.62 14.26 -6.85
CA ASP A 124 11.70 15.11 -7.39
C ASP A 124 12.99 15.03 -6.57
N ASN A 125 12.87 14.79 -5.26
CA ASN A 125 14.01 14.69 -4.33
C ASN A 125 14.43 13.24 -4.03
N GLY A 126 13.88 12.26 -4.75
CA GLY A 126 14.31 10.86 -4.65
C GLY A 126 13.98 10.16 -3.32
N HIS A 127 13.10 10.73 -2.48
CA HIS A 127 12.62 10.06 -1.27
C HIS A 127 11.71 8.86 -1.59
N VAL A 128 11.07 8.89 -2.77
CA VAL A 128 10.33 7.78 -3.35
C VAL A 128 10.76 7.49 -4.78
N GLU A 129 10.46 6.29 -5.26
CA GLU A 129 10.87 5.87 -6.61
C GLU A 129 10.02 6.51 -7.73
N SER A 130 8.72 6.72 -7.49
CA SER A 130 7.78 7.27 -8.47
C SER A 130 6.39 7.53 -7.86
N TRP A 131 5.44 8.00 -8.67
CA TRP A 131 4.01 8.07 -8.32
C TRP A 131 3.36 6.70 -7.99
N ARG A 132 4.02 5.60 -8.34
CA ARG A 132 3.59 4.22 -8.06
C ARG A 132 4.26 3.63 -6.82
N ASP A 133 5.02 4.41 -6.07
CA ASP A 133 5.71 3.93 -4.87
C ASP A 133 4.71 3.37 -3.85
N PRO A 134 4.95 2.20 -3.24
CA PRO A 134 4.03 1.59 -2.28
C PRO A 134 3.84 2.41 -0.99
N ARG A 135 4.72 3.37 -0.69
CA ARG A 135 4.56 4.31 0.43
C ARG A 135 3.63 5.48 0.11
N PHE A 136 3.29 5.69 -1.17
CA PHE A 136 2.42 6.78 -1.59
C PHE A 136 0.94 6.47 -1.35
N PRO A 137 0.15 7.48 -0.94
CA PRO A 137 -1.31 7.37 -0.81
C PRO A 137 -2.03 7.47 -2.16
N THR A 138 -1.35 7.17 -3.27
CA THR A 138 -1.95 7.14 -4.60
C THR A 138 -2.65 5.81 -4.80
N VAL A 139 -3.68 5.76 -5.65
CA VAL A 139 -4.34 4.48 -6.00
C VAL A 139 -3.32 3.47 -6.53
N GLN A 140 -2.40 3.91 -7.39
CA GLN A 140 -1.35 3.03 -7.93
C GLN A 140 -0.37 2.54 -6.84
N GLY A 141 0.02 3.41 -5.90
CA GLY A 141 0.92 3.06 -4.80
C GLY A 141 0.30 2.04 -3.86
N VAL A 142 -0.92 2.28 -3.38
CA VAL A 142 -1.58 1.35 -2.45
C VAL A 142 -1.91 0.01 -3.12
N LEU A 143 -2.29 -0.02 -4.40
CA LEU A 143 -2.47 -1.27 -5.16
C LEU A 143 -1.15 -2.03 -5.29
N ARG A 144 -0.03 -1.33 -5.59
CA ARG A 144 1.31 -1.96 -5.63
C ARG A 144 1.76 -2.45 -4.25
N ARG A 145 1.32 -1.81 -3.17
CA ARG A 145 1.55 -2.29 -1.78
C ARG A 145 0.73 -3.53 -1.43
N GLY A 146 -0.28 -3.91 -2.23
CA GLY A 146 -1.09 -5.12 -2.00
C GLY A 146 -2.54 -4.87 -1.59
N VAL A 147 -3.04 -3.64 -1.72
CA VAL A 147 -4.47 -3.35 -1.53
C VAL A 147 -5.30 -3.96 -2.65
N GLN A 148 -6.41 -4.60 -2.28
CA GLN A 148 -7.43 -5.08 -3.22
C GLN A 148 -8.43 -3.98 -3.56
N VAL A 149 -8.89 -3.95 -4.81
CA VAL A 149 -9.83 -2.92 -5.30
C VAL A 149 -11.15 -2.97 -4.52
N GLU A 150 -11.60 -4.17 -4.18
CA GLU A 150 -12.78 -4.45 -3.37
C GLU A 150 -12.67 -3.81 -1.98
N ALA A 151 -11.52 -3.99 -1.32
CA ALA A 151 -11.25 -3.38 -0.02
C ALA A 151 -11.20 -1.85 -0.08
N LEU A 152 -10.61 -1.29 -1.14
CA LEU A 152 -10.59 0.16 -1.36
C LEU A 152 -12.01 0.72 -1.54
N ARG A 153 -12.85 0.07 -2.36
CA ARG A 153 -14.25 0.46 -2.55
C ARG A 153 -15.03 0.40 -1.24
N GLU A 154 -14.87 -0.70 -0.51
CA GLU A 154 -15.55 -0.89 0.76
C GLU A 154 -15.10 0.13 1.81
N PHE A 155 -13.81 0.46 1.86
CA PHE A 155 -13.31 1.51 2.74
C PHE A 155 -13.99 2.85 2.44
N ILE A 156 -14.04 3.28 1.17
CA ILE A 156 -14.69 4.53 0.76
C ILE A 156 -16.19 4.53 1.12
N LEU A 157 -16.90 3.43 0.86
CA LEU A 157 -18.31 3.30 1.22
C LEU A 157 -18.53 3.36 2.74
N SER A 158 -17.62 2.78 3.52
CA SER A 158 -17.71 2.79 4.99
C SER A 158 -17.49 4.15 5.64
N GLN A 159 -16.81 5.08 4.94
CA GLN A 159 -16.61 6.45 5.43
C GLN A 159 -17.82 7.33 5.12
N GLY A 160 -18.46 7.11 3.95
CA GLY A 160 -19.58 7.90 3.49
C GLY A 160 -19.23 9.34 3.13
N ALA A 161 -20.20 10.09 2.60
CA ALA A 161 -20.04 11.49 2.28
C ALA A 161 -20.45 12.36 3.48
N SER A 162 -19.47 12.86 4.22
CA SER A 162 -19.65 13.83 5.31
C SER A 162 -19.13 15.21 4.89
N ARG A 163 -19.63 16.30 5.49
CA ARG A 163 -19.05 17.64 5.34
C ARG A 163 -17.96 17.95 6.36
N ARG A 164 -17.75 17.07 7.34
CA ARG A 164 -16.70 17.21 8.37
C ARG A 164 -15.37 16.66 7.84
N ILE A 165 -14.33 17.49 7.91
CA ILE A 165 -12.96 17.04 7.60
C ILE A 165 -12.48 16.15 8.74
N THR A 166 -12.01 14.96 8.39
CA THR A 166 -11.51 13.95 9.32
C THR A 166 -10.23 13.34 8.77
N ASP A 167 -9.26 13.14 9.66
CA ASP A 167 -8.03 12.42 9.36
C ASP A 167 -8.27 10.94 9.65
N MET A 168 -8.02 10.09 8.64
CA MET A 168 -8.27 8.66 8.70
C MET A 168 -7.06 7.91 9.23
N GLU A 169 -7.32 6.94 10.09
CA GLU A 169 -6.33 5.96 10.55
C GLU A 169 -6.11 4.86 9.49
N TRP A 170 -4.86 4.44 9.34
CA TRP A 170 -4.48 3.36 8.41
C TRP A 170 -4.94 1.98 8.88
N ASP A 171 -5.11 1.77 10.19
CA ASP A 171 -5.48 0.48 10.76
C ASP A 171 -6.78 -0.08 10.18
N LYS A 172 -7.82 0.75 10.09
CA LYS A 172 -9.11 0.35 9.53
C LYS A 172 -8.98 0.02 8.04
N PHE A 173 -8.19 0.80 7.30
CA PHE A 173 -7.95 0.58 5.88
C PHE A 173 -7.27 -0.79 5.64
N TRP A 174 -6.22 -1.09 6.39
CA TRP A 174 -5.50 -2.37 6.29
C TRP A 174 -6.29 -3.56 6.83
N THR A 175 -7.09 -3.37 7.89
CA THR A 175 -7.98 -4.41 8.42
C THR A 175 -9.02 -4.85 7.38
N LEU A 176 -9.63 -3.89 6.67
CA LEU A 176 -10.57 -4.19 5.58
C LEU A 176 -9.87 -4.94 4.44
N ASN A 177 -8.65 -4.51 4.08
CA ASN A 177 -7.86 -5.20 3.07
C ASN A 177 -7.53 -6.64 3.45
N LYS A 178 -7.09 -6.87 4.69
CA LYS A 178 -6.84 -8.21 5.23
C LYS A 178 -8.06 -9.11 5.12
N ARG A 179 -9.25 -8.61 5.42
CA ARG A 179 -10.49 -9.40 5.35
C ARG A 179 -10.78 -9.88 3.93
N VAL A 180 -10.43 -9.09 2.91
CA VAL A 180 -10.54 -9.50 1.51
C VAL A 180 -9.42 -10.48 1.12
N LEU A 181 -8.20 -10.28 1.63
CA LEU A 181 -7.03 -11.11 1.32
C LEU A 181 -7.04 -12.50 1.97
N ASP A 182 -7.43 -12.62 3.24
CA ASP A 182 -7.38 -13.87 4.00
C ASP A 182 -8.05 -15.05 3.28
N PRO A 183 -9.27 -14.93 2.72
CA PRO A 183 -9.92 -16.05 2.03
C PRO A 183 -9.28 -16.40 0.67
N ILE A 184 -8.48 -15.50 0.07
CA ILE A 184 -7.95 -15.69 -1.29
C ILE A 184 -6.44 -15.96 -1.35
N ALA A 185 -5.68 -15.64 -0.30
CA ALA A 185 -4.22 -15.68 -0.32
C ALA A 185 -3.67 -17.09 0.01
N PRO A 186 -3.00 -17.82 -0.89
CA PRO A 186 -2.41 -19.13 -0.59
C PRO A 186 -1.29 -19.03 0.47
N ARG A 187 -1.09 -20.11 1.24
CA ARG A 187 -0.18 -20.16 2.40
C ARG A 187 1.15 -20.77 2.00
N TYR A 188 2.24 -20.12 2.38
CA TYR A 188 3.60 -20.60 2.20
C TYR A 188 4.44 -20.41 3.46
N PHE A 189 5.58 -21.11 3.49
CA PHE A 189 6.59 -20.93 4.51
C PHE A 189 7.76 -20.16 3.91
N ALA A 190 8.35 -19.31 4.73
CA ALA A 190 9.57 -18.60 4.43
C ALA A 190 10.37 -18.44 5.73
N ILE A 191 11.67 -18.68 5.64
CA ILE A 191 12.61 -18.59 6.75
C ILE A 191 13.69 -17.59 6.39
N ALA A 192 13.96 -16.65 7.29
CA ALA A 192 15.03 -15.69 7.14
C ALA A 192 16.38 -16.41 7.04
N GLN A 193 17.22 -15.99 6.08
CA GLN A 193 18.51 -16.63 5.88
C GLN A 193 19.43 -16.41 7.09
N GLU A 194 19.49 -15.18 7.58
CA GLU A 194 20.38 -14.77 8.68
C GLU A 194 20.00 -15.37 10.04
N SER A 195 18.71 -15.64 10.27
CA SER A 195 18.20 -16.24 11.51
C SER A 195 17.74 -17.69 11.33
N SER A 196 18.17 -18.38 10.27
CA SER A 196 17.89 -19.79 10.12
C SER A 196 18.70 -20.64 11.13
N VAL A 197 18.08 -21.70 11.63
CA VAL A 197 18.72 -22.71 12.49
C VAL A 197 18.43 -24.10 11.90
N PRO A 198 19.46 -24.91 11.61
CA PRO A 198 19.26 -26.27 11.12
C PRO A 198 18.73 -27.19 12.21
N LEU A 199 17.75 -28.01 11.86
CA LEU A 199 17.21 -29.09 12.67
C LEU A 199 17.46 -30.43 11.96
N THR A 200 17.93 -31.43 12.70
CA THR A 200 18.08 -32.82 12.21
C THR A 200 17.11 -33.75 12.91
N LEU A 201 16.29 -34.46 12.13
CA LEU A 201 15.41 -35.53 12.59
C LEU A 201 16.17 -36.86 12.60
N THR A 202 16.40 -37.43 13.78
CA THR A 202 17.28 -38.60 13.95
C THR A 202 16.64 -39.93 13.50
N ASN A 203 15.32 -39.99 13.40
CA ASN A 203 14.54 -41.17 13.05
C ASN A 203 13.87 -41.09 11.66
N VAL A 204 14.29 -40.15 10.81
CA VAL A 204 13.79 -39.96 9.43
C VAL A 204 14.92 -40.18 8.44
N SER A 205 14.61 -40.75 7.26
CA SER A 205 15.61 -40.93 6.19
C SER A 205 16.04 -39.59 5.58
N GLY A 206 17.23 -39.56 4.98
CA GLY A 206 17.73 -38.39 4.26
C GLY A 206 17.10 -38.17 2.88
N GLU A 207 16.19 -39.03 2.45
CA GLU A 207 15.52 -38.91 1.15
C GLU A 207 14.54 -37.73 1.17
N VAL A 208 14.55 -36.94 0.10
CA VAL A 208 13.63 -35.80 -0.05
C VAL A 208 12.31 -36.29 -0.63
N ILE A 209 11.25 -36.17 0.16
CA ILE A 209 9.89 -36.50 -0.26
C ILE A 209 9.02 -35.25 -0.41
N GLY A 210 7.95 -35.35 -1.19
CA GLY A 210 6.93 -34.30 -1.31
C GLY A 210 5.68 -34.67 -0.51
N ILE A 211 5.29 -33.80 0.42
CA ILE A 211 4.05 -33.94 1.19
C ILE A 211 2.95 -33.02 0.62
N PRO A 212 1.75 -33.53 0.32
CA PRO A 212 0.65 -32.68 -0.14
C PRO A 212 0.07 -31.88 1.03
N VAL A 213 0.05 -30.55 0.88
CA VAL A 213 -0.48 -29.61 1.86
C VAL A 213 -1.50 -28.70 1.19
N ALA A 214 -2.65 -28.49 1.82
CA ALA A 214 -3.66 -27.56 1.30
C ALA A 214 -3.07 -26.16 1.11
N ARG A 215 -3.30 -25.54 -0.06
CA ARG A 215 -2.90 -24.15 -0.31
C ARG A 215 -3.59 -23.17 0.63
N HIS A 216 -4.83 -23.47 0.99
CA HIS A 216 -5.64 -22.68 1.91
C HIS A 216 -6.31 -23.62 2.93
N PRO A 217 -6.11 -23.42 4.25
CA PRO A 217 -6.68 -24.29 5.29
C PRO A 217 -8.21 -24.39 5.26
N LYS A 218 -8.87 -23.26 4.97
CA LYS A 218 -10.33 -23.14 4.93
C LYS A 218 -10.95 -23.22 3.52
N ASP A 219 -10.16 -23.40 2.47
CA ASP A 219 -10.67 -23.44 1.09
C ASP A 219 -10.05 -24.62 0.32
N PRO A 220 -10.71 -25.79 0.34
CA PRO A 220 -10.27 -26.97 -0.41
C PRO A 220 -10.25 -26.77 -1.93
N SER A 221 -11.01 -25.80 -2.47
CA SER A 221 -11.10 -25.57 -3.92
C SER A 221 -9.80 -25.06 -4.53
N MET A 222 -8.92 -24.45 -3.72
CA MET A 222 -7.56 -24.05 -4.14
C MET A 222 -6.61 -25.23 -4.33
N GLY A 223 -7.03 -26.44 -3.94
CA GLY A 223 -6.23 -27.64 -4.04
C GLY A 223 -5.01 -27.65 -3.13
N ASN A 224 -4.07 -28.53 -3.47
CA ASN A 224 -2.86 -28.76 -2.70
C ASN A 224 -1.63 -28.18 -3.41
N LYS A 225 -0.62 -27.89 -2.60
CA LYS A 225 0.76 -27.71 -3.00
C LYS A 225 1.59 -28.88 -2.46
N MET A 226 2.73 -29.14 -3.07
CA MET A 226 3.72 -30.04 -2.49
C MET A 226 4.64 -29.21 -1.58
N VAL A 227 5.01 -29.76 -0.43
CA VAL A 227 6.06 -29.21 0.44
C VAL A 227 7.16 -30.26 0.54
N ARG A 228 8.43 -29.84 0.46
CA ARG A 228 9.56 -30.77 0.60
C ARG A 228 9.75 -31.15 2.06
N PHE A 229 10.05 -32.42 2.31
CA PHE A 229 10.37 -32.93 3.65
C PHE A 229 11.54 -33.92 3.56
N CYS A 230 12.46 -33.84 4.52
CA CYS A 230 13.55 -34.80 4.70
C CYS A 230 14.04 -34.73 6.16
N ASN A 231 15.09 -35.46 6.51
CA ASN A 231 15.64 -35.42 7.86
C ASN A 231 16.33 -34.09 8.24
N LYS A 232 16.67 -33.22 7.28
CA LYS A 232 17.26 -31.91 7.54
C LYS A 232 16.25 -30.81 7.25
N LEU A 233 15.94 -30.02 8.27
CA LEU A 233 15.01 -28.90 8.17
C LEU A 233 15.69 -27.59 8.58
N LEU A 234 15.15 -26.49 8.12
CA LEU A 234 15.46 -25.14 8.58
C LEU A 234 14.29 -24.65 9.43
N LEU A 235 14.61 -23.94 10.51
CA LEU A 235 13.67 -23.28 11.41
C LEU A 235 14.08 -21.83 11.64
N GLU A 236 13.15 -21.01 12.14
CA GLU A 236 13.46 -19.68 12.64
C GLU A 236 14.11 -19.71 14.01
N ARG A 237 15.18 -18.94 14.20
CA ARG A 237 15.88 -18.83 15.49
C ARG A 237 14.97 -18.35 16.61
N ASP A 238 14.09 -17.40 16.35
CA ASP A 238 13.18 -16.88 17.36
C ASP A 238 12.22 -17.95 17.88
N ASP A 239 11.77 -18.86 17.00
CA ASP A 239 10.96 -20.00 17.40
C ASP A 239 11.80 -21.00 18.19
N VAL A 240 13.02 -21.30 17.71
CA VAL A 240 13.94 -22.27 18.33
C VAL A 240 14.45 -21.81 19.71
N ASN A 241 14.57 -20.50 19.96
CA ASN A 241 14.96 -19.95 21.25
C ASN A 241 13.98 -20.34 22.38
N ASN A 242 12.75 -20.71 22.02
CA ASN A 242 11.74 -21.17 22.98
C ASN A 242 11.74 -22.68 23.18
N PHE A 243 12.59 -23.44 22.48
CA PHE A 243 12.62 -24.90 22.58
C PHE A 243 13.20 -25.35 23.91
N VAL A 244 12.56 -26.34 24.52
CA VAL A 244 13.04 -27.03 25.70
C VAL A 244 13.34 -28.50 25.34
N GLU A 245 14.48 -29.01 25.77
CA GLU A 245 14.82 -30.43 25.57
C GLU A 245 13.79 -31.33 26.27
N GLY A 246 13.31 -32.35 25.55
CA GLY A 246 12.22 -33.23 25.96
C GLY A 246 10.82 -32.69 25.64
N GLU A 247 10.68 -31.43 25.18
CA GLU A 247 9.37 -30.87 24.80
C GLU A 247 8.93 -31.33 23.41
N GLU A 248 7.61 -31.43 23.27
CA GLU A 248 6.93 -31.70 22.01
C GLU A 248 6.55 -30.39 21.30
N VAL A 249 6.99 -30.23 20.06
CA VAL A 249 6.76 -29.04 19.21
C VAL A 249 6.02 -29.45 17.94
N THR A 250 5.03 -28.67 17.51
CA THR A 250 4.36 -28.92 16.22
C THR A 250 5.14 -28.28 15.07
N LEU A 251 5.53 -29.08 14.08
CA LEU A 251 5.87 -28.61 12.74
C LEU A 251 4.57 -28.33 11.97
N MET A 252 4.30 -27.06 11.67
CA MET A 252 3.05 -26.66 11.03
C MET A 252 2.84 -27.44 9.72
N ARG A 253 1.62 -27.96 9.52
CA ARG A 253 1.22 -28.74 8.32
C ARG A 253 1.95 -30.09 8.15
N HIS A 254 2.68 -30.57 9.15
CA HIS A 254 3.33 -31.90 9.10
C HIS A 254 2.92 -32.79 10.26
N GLY A 255 3.28 -32.43 11.50
CA GLY A 255 3.13 -33.27 12.68
C GLY A 255 3.99 -32.76 13.82
N ASN A 256 4.10 -33.54 14.90
CA ASN A 256 4.90 -33.14 16.06
C ASN A 256 6.33 -33.71 15.99
N ILE A 257 7.23 -33.06 16.72
CA ILE A 257 8.59 -33.51 16.95
C ILE A 257 8.88 -33.46 18.45
N ILE A 258 9.77 -34.33 18.93
CA ILE A 258 10.30 -34.30 20.30
C ILE A 258 11.72 -33.76 20.24
N VAL A 259 11.95 -32.59 20.86
CA VAL A 259 13.29 -31.98 20.91
C VAL A 259 14.18 -32.85 21.78
N LYS A 260 15.30 -33.35 21.23
CA LYS A 260 16.26 -34.17 21.98
C LYS A 260 17.42 -33.36 22.50
N LYS A 261 17.92 -32.44 21.67
CA LYS A 261 19.09 -31.66 22.01
C LYS A 261 19.08 -30.30 21.33
N VAL A 262 19.44 -29.26 22.07
CA VAL A 262 19.62 -27.90 21.54
C VAL A 262 21.09 -27.52 21.66
N ASN A 263 21.81 -27.54 20.54
CA ASN A 263 23.24 -27.24 20.50
C ASN A 263 23.46 -25.72 20.48
N LYS A 264 24.31 -25.21 21.38
CA LYS A 264 24.62 -23.79 21.53
C LYS A 264 26.12 -23.53 21.34
N ALA A 265 26.44 -22.39 20.75
CA ALA A 265 27.80 -21.84 20.70
C ALA A 265 28.20 -21.25 22.07
N ALA A 266 29.48 -20.87 22.20
CA ALA A 266 30.05 -20.35 23.44
C ALA A 266 29.40 -19.03 23.92
N ASP A 267 28.83 -18.25 23.00
CA ASP A 267 28.10 -17.01 23.27
C ASP A 267 26.61 -17.25 23.66
N GLY A 268 26.17 -18.51 23.71
CA GLY A 268 24.80 -18.91 24.00
C GLY A 268 23.89 -18.97 22.77
N THR A 269 24.38 -18.62 21.59
CA THR A 269 23.62 -18.67 20.34
C THR A 269 23.30 -20.12 19.94
N ILE A 270 22.04 -20.43 19.65
CA ILE A 270 21.66 -21.78 19.18
C ILE A 270 22.16 -21.99 17.75
N THR A 271 22.93 -23.06 17.53
CA THR A 271 23.55 -23.40 16.24
C THR A 271 22.85 -24.54 15.52
N SER A 272 22.24 -25.48 16.24
CA SER A 272 21.48 -26.58 15.65
C SER A 272 20.57 -27.25 16.68
N VAL A 273 19.56 -27.97 16.18
CA VAL A 273 18.64 -28.77 16.99
C VAL A 273 18.64 -30.22 16.49
N GLU A 274 18.57 -31.16 17.41
CA GLU A 274 18.31 -32.57 17.12
C GLU A 274 16.95 -32.94 17.71
N ALA A 275 16.11 -33.60 16.92
CA ALA A 275 14.77 -34.00 17.33
C ALA A 275 14.40 -35.37 16.76
N GLU A 276 13.38 -36.00 17.32
CA GLU A 276 12.72 -37.17 16.73
C GLU A 276 11.38 -36.75 16.13
N ASN A 277 11.09 -37.21 14.93
CA ASN A 277 9.77 -37.08 14.31
C ASN A 277 8.76 -37.93 15.08
N HIS A 278 7.66 -37.32 15.52
CA HIS A 278 6.61 -37.95 16.31
C HIS A 278 5.23 -37.53 15.77
N PRO A 279 4.87 -37.95 14.54
CA PRO A 279 3.66 -37.49 13.87
C PRO A 279 2.35 -37.92 14.57
N GLU A 280 2.38 -38.99 15.37
CA GLU A 280 1.29 -39.46 16.22
C GLU A 280 0.99 -38.55 17.43
N GLY A 281 1.83 -37.54 17.66
CA GLY A 281 1.67 -36.53 18.71
C GLY A 281 0.40 -35.68 18.59
N ASP A 282 -0.09 -35.17 19.72
CA ASP A 282 -1.30 -34.32 19.75
C ASP A 282 -0.93 -32.83 19.65
N PHE A 283 -1.02 -32.28 18.45
CA PHE A 283 -0.78 -30.85 18.14
C PHE A 283 -1.66 -29.86 18.93
N LYS A 284 -2.72 -30.33 19.62
CA LYS A 284 -3.54 -29.49 20.51
C LYS A 284 -2.88 -29.29 21.88
N LYS A 285 -1.99 -30.20 22.28
CA LYS A 285 -1.29 -30.16 23.58
C LYS A 285 0.05 -29.43 23.51
N THR A 286 0.64 -29.33 22.33
CA THR A 286 1.91 -28.60 22.12
C THR A 286 1.71 -27.10 22.29
N LYS A 287 2.63 -26.45 23.01
CA LYS A 287 2.63 -24.98 23.19
C LYS A 287 3.18 -24.25 21.97
N LEU A 288 4.16 -24.84 21.28
CA LEU A 288 4.86 -24.23 20.17
C LEU A 288 4.44 -24.86 18.84
N LYS A 289 4.19 -24.00 17.86
CA LYS A 289 3.87 -24.37 16.47
C LYS A 289 4.75 -23.56 15.54
N VAL A 290 5.66 -24.20 14.84
CA VAL A 290 6.73 -23.51 14.10
C VAL A 290 6.58 -23.74 12.60
N THR A 291 6.96 -22.73 11.83
CA THR A 291 7.17 -22.88 10.39
C THR A 291 8.53 -23.49 10.13
N TRP A 292 8.64 -24.26 9.05
CA TRP A 292 9.83 -25.02 8.72
C TRP A 292 9.97 -25.14 7.20
N LEU A 293 11.18 -25.40 6.73
CA LEU A 293 11.48 -25.74 5.34
C LEU A 293 12.42 -26.94 5.34
N ALA A 294 12.36 -27.83 4.34
CA ALA A 294 13.44 -28.79 4.15
C ALA A 294 14.72 -28.05 3.74
N ASP A 295 15.86 -28.45 4.29
CA ASP A 295 17.18 -27.92 3.93
C ASP A 295 17.68 -28.59 2.65
N VAL A 296 17.18 -28.10 1.51
CA VAL A 296 17.40 -28.67 0.19
C VAL A 296 17.76 -27.59 -0.85
N PRO A 297 18.45 -27.94 -1.95
CA PRO A 297 18.90 -26.94 -2.92
C PRO A 297 17.80 -26.21 -3.71
N ASP A 298 16.57 -26.73 -3.76
CA ASP A 298 15.48 -26.17 -4.59
C ASP A 298 14.67 -25.04 -3.91
N LEU A 299 15.09 -24.61 -2.71
CA LEU A 299 14.51 -23.46 -2.02
C LEU A 299 14.56 -22.18 -2.86
N VAL A 300 13.56 -21.32 -2.70
CA VAL A 300 13.43 -20.10 -3.51
C VAL A 300 13.95 -18.91 -2.71
N PRO A 301 14.94 -18.16 -3.21
CA PRO A 301 15.41 -16.96 -2.54
C PRO A 301 14.38 -15.83 -2.66
N LEU A 302 14.16 -15.14 -1.55
CA LEU A 302 13.18 -14.07 -1.38
C LEU A 302 13.86 -12.82 -0.81
N THR A 303 13.44 -11.66 -1.29
CA THR A 303 13.67 -10.37 -0.65
C THR A 303 12.33 -9.85 -0.14
N LEU A 304 12.14 -9.91 1.17
CA LEU A 304 10.93 -9.43 1.84
C LEU A 304 11.14 -7.95 2.18
N VAL A 305 10.23 -7.08 1.74
CA VAL A 305 10.33 -5.63 1.90
C VAL A 305 9.21 -5.13 2.77
N GLU A 306 9.57 -4.41 3.82
CA GLU A 306 8.65 -3.65 4.68
C GLU A 306 8.77 -2.16 4.43
N PHE A 307 7.67 -1.45 4.65
CA PHE A 307 7.60 -0.01 4.48
C PHE A 307 6.99 0.66 5.70
N ASP A 308 7.59 1.75 6.13
CA ASP A 308 7.05 2.66 7.16
C ASP A 308 6.40 3.89 6.49
N HIS A 309 5.77 4.74 7.27
CA HIS A 309 5.21 5.99 6.84
C HIS A 309 6.28 6.99 6.41
N LEU A 310 5.98 7.81 5.39
CA LEU A 310 6.88 8.87 4.91
C LEU A 310 7.05 10.01 5.90
N LEU A 311 6.07 10.20 6.80
CA LEU A 311 6.13 11.19 7.86
C LEU A 311 6.17 10.52 9.23
N ASN A 312 6.88 11.14 10.16
CA ASN A 312 6.99 10.72 11.56
C ASN A 312 5.96 11.41 12.48
N LYS A 313 5.20 12.37 11.94
CA LYS A 313 4.15 13.11 12.64
C LYS A 313 2.76 12.70 12.12
N PRO A 314 1.79 12.35 13.00
CA PRO A 314 0.46 11.91 12.57
C PRO A 314 -0.28 12.95 11.74
N LYS A 315 -0.20 14.23 12.12
CA LYS A 315 -0.90 15.32 11.45
C LYS A 315 -0.02 16.55 11.39
N LEU A 316 0.01 17.18 10.21
CA LEU A 316 0.64 18.49 10.02
C LEU A 316 -0.38 19.58 10.37
N GLU A 317 -0.01 20.46 11.28
CA GLU A 317 -0.76 21.63 11.72
C GLU A 317 -0.44 22.86 10.86
N GLU A 318 -1.22 23.92 11.02
CA GLU A 318 -0.96 25.18 10.33
C GLU A 318 0.38 25.79 10.77
N GLY A 319 1.24 26.11 9.81
CA GLY A 319 2.59 26.60 10.06
C GLY A 319 3.68 25.53 10.09
N ASP A 320 3.32 24.24 10.14
CA ASP A 320 4.31 23.16 10.03
C ASP A 320 4.94 23.14 8.63
N ASP A 321 6.28 23.05 8.60
CA ASP A 321 6.97 22.57 7.42
C ASP A 321 7.08 21.04 7.47
N PHE A 322 6.61 20.38 6.41
CA PHE A 322 6.59 18.92 6.38
C PHE A 322 7.99 18.30 6.25
N HIS A 323 8.98 19.09 5.82
CA HIS A 323 10.38 18.68 5.74
C HIS A 323 10.95 18.29 7.12
N ASP A 324 10.46 18.92 8.19
CA ASP A 324 10.91 18.65 9.57
C ASP A 324 10.37 17.32 10.13
N PHE A 325 9.37 16.73 9.45
CA PHE A 325 8.65 15.55 9.91
C PHE A 325 8.86 14.34 9.00
N LEU A 326 9.94 14.32 8.21
CA LEU A 326 10.27 13.18 7.37
C LEU A 326 10.73 11.99 8.21
N THR A 327 10.27 10.79 7.86
CA THR A 327 10.80 9.56 8.43
C THR A 327 12.13 9.21 7.76
N GLU A 328 13.19 9.03 8.55
CA GLU A 328 14.54 8.72 8.04
C GLU A 328 14.60 7.37 7.33
N THR A 329 14.10 6.31 7.98
CA THR A 329 14.09 4.94 7.43
C THR A 329 12.66 4.52 7.16
N THR A 330 12.29 4.42 5.89
CA THR A 330 10.91 4.11 5.45
C THR A 330 10.80 2.80 4.68
N ARG A 331 11.92 2.11 4.49
CA ARG A 331 12.04 0.87 3.74
C ARG A 331 13.08 -0.01 4.40
N ALA A 332 12.74 -1.26 4.62
CA ALA A 332 13.65 -2.27 5.12
C ALA A 332 13.49 -3.55 4.31
N GLU A 333 14.60 -4.27 4.12
CA GLU A 333 14.63 -5.54 3.40
C GLU A 333 15.15 -6.64 4.32
N MET A 334 14.76 -7.87 4.02
CA MET A 334 15.36 -9.08 4.57
C MET A 334 15.42 -10.15 3.50
N HIS A 335 16.54 -10.86 3.50
CA HIS A 335 16.72 -12.05 2.70
C HIS A 335 16.17 -13.28 3.42
N ALA A 336 15.33 -14.02 2.71
CA ALA A 336 14.71 -15.24 3.18
C ALA A 336 14.81 -16.32 2.11
N VAL A 337 14.60 -17.56 2.51
CA VAL A 337 14.34 -18.69 1.63
C VAL A 337 12.90 -19.14 1.83
N GLY A 338 12.24 -19.55 0.76
CA GLY A 338 10.87 -20.01 0.80
C GLY A 338 10.66 -21.32 0.08
N ASP A 339 9.46 -21.86 0.22
CA ASP A 339 9.01 -23.09 -0.43
C ASP A 339 9.23 -23.05 -1.96
N HIS A 340 9.65 -24.18 -2.54
CA HIS A 340 9.94 -24.32 -3.96
C HIS A 340 8.79 -23.86 -4.89
N GLU A 341 7.54 -24.01 -4.48
CA GLU A 341 6.38 -23.60 -5.28
C GLU A 341 6.23 -22.08 -5.39
N LEU A 342 6.87 -21.29 -4.52
CA LEU A 342 6.87 -19.83 -4.64
C LEU A 342 7.47 -19.35 -5.96
N ARG A 343 8.33 -20.17 -6.59
CA ARG A 343 8.91 -19.94 -7.92
C ARG A 343 7.86 -19.70 -9.00
N ASN A 344 6.66 -20.23 -8.82
CA ASN A 344 5.55 -20.12 -9.77
C ASN A 344 4.67 -18.88 -9.55
N MET A 345 4.95 -18.07 -8.52
CA MET A 345 4.16 -16.88 -8.24
C MET A 345 4.43 -15.78 -9.27
N LYS A 346 3.37 -15.09 -9.67
CA LYS A 346 3.39 -14.02 -10.65
C LYS A 346 3.33 -12.65 -9.97
N GLU A 347 3.83 -11.63 -10.66
CA GLU A 347 3.69 -10.24 -10.23
C GLU A 347 2.22 -9.92 -9.89
N GLY A 348 2.02 -9.23 -8.77
CA GLY A 348 0.70 -8.82 -8.29
C GLY A 348 -0.03 -9.85 -7.44
N GLN A 349 0.39 -11.12 -7.45
CA GLN A 349 -0.22 -12.12 -6.57
C GLN A 349 0.11 -11.85 -5.10
N VAL A 350 -0.85 -12.10 -4.23
CA VAL A 350 -0.69 -11.96 -2.78
C VAL A 350 -0.69 -13.34 -2.16
N VAL A 351 0.28 -13.58 -1.27
CA VAL A 351 0.42 -14.82 -0.51
C VAL A 351 0.42 -14.51 0.98
N GLN A 352 0.07 -15.50 1.80
CA GLN A 352 0.34 -15.46 3.22
C GLN A 352 1.59 -16.28 3.51
N LEU A 353 2.66 -15.63 3.99
CA LEU A 353 3.77 -16.32 4.61
C LEU A 353 3.34 -16.62 6.05
N GLU A 354 3.10 -17.89 6.37
CA GLU A 354 2.57 -18.27 7.68
C GLU A 354 3.49 -17.76 8.80
N ARG A 355 2.89 -17.24 9.88
CA ARG A 355 3.59 -16.55 10.99
C ARG A 355 4.38 -15.28 10.62
N ARG A 356 4.42 -14.85 9.36
CA ARG A 356 5.08 -13.60 8.91
C ARG A 356 4.12 -12.52 8.41
N GLY A 357 3.00 -12.90 7.78
CA GLY A 357 2.00 -11.96 7.30
C GLY A 357 1.63 -12.16 5.83
N TYR A 358 1.02 -11.12 5.23
CA TYR A 358 0.65 -11.12 3.81
C TYR A 358 1.69 -10.37 3.01
N PHE A 359 1.97 -10.86 1.81
CA PHE A 359 3.01 -10.34 0.94
C PHE A 359 2.53 -10.32 -0.50
N ARG A 360 2.67 -9.18 -1.19
CA ARG A 360 2.43 -9.06 -2.63
C ARG A 360 3.74 -9.27 -3.38
N VAL A 361 3.74 -10.10 -4.40
CA VAL A 361 4.88 -10.26 -5.32
C VAL A 361 5.01 -9.00 -6.17
N ASP A 362 6.09 -8.24 -5.98
CA ASP A 362 6.44 -7.08 -6.80
C ASP A 362 7.32 -7.47 -7.98
N VAL A 363 8.25 -8.40 -7.77
CA VAL A 363 9.09 -9.00 -8.82
C VAL A 363 9.02 -10.51 -8.69
N PRO A 364 8.58 -11.26 -9.73
CA PRO A 364 8.53 -12.72 -9.69
C PRO A 364 9.93 -13.33 -9.75
N TYR A 365 10.04 -14.63 -9.48
CA TYR A 365 11.32 -15.32 -9.55
C TYR A 365 11.87 -15.32 -10.98
N ILE A 366 13.15 -14.98 -11.13
CA ILE A 366 13.84 -15.04 -12.43
C ILE A 366 15.00 -16.03 -12.36
N SER A 367 15.85 -15.93 -11.35
CA SER A 367 17.01 -16.81 -11.11
C SER A 367 17.44 -16.70 -9.65
N ASP A 368 18.42 -17.50 -9.21
CA ASP A 368 18.88 -17.42 -7.81
C ASP A 368 19.53 -16.07 -7.48
N ASP A 369 20.21 -15.45 -8.46
CA ASP A 369 20.74 -14.07 -8.34
C ASP A 369 19.67 -12.97 -8.48
N LYS A 370 18.43 -13.35 -8.84
CA LYS A 370 17.30 -12.44 -9.04
C LYS A 370 16.09 -12.98 -8.27
N PRO A 371 16.13 -12.87 -6.93
CA PRO A 371 15.13 -13.46 -6.05
C PRO A 371 13.75 -12.84 -6.27
N ILE A 372 12.72 -13.50 -5.72
CA ILE A 372 11.39 -12.88 -5.65
C ILE A 372 11.49 -11.65 -4.75
N VAL A 373 10.98 -10.51 -5.19
CA VAL A 373 10.79 -9.33 -4.32
C VAL A 373 9.34 -9.28 -3.89
N MET A 374 9.10 -9.31 -2.59
CA MET A 374 7.76 -9.30 -2.02
C MET A 374 7.56 -8.12 -1.07
N PHE A 375 6.47 -7.39 -1.23
CA PHE A 375 6.10 -6.25 -0.39
C PHE A 375 5.13 -6.70 0.70
N MET A 376 5.47 -6.43 1.96
CA MET A 376 4.56 -6.70 3.08
C MET A 376 3.28 -5.88 2.93
N VAL A 377 2.15 -6.56 3.02
CA VAL A 377 0.83 -5.96 3.09
C VAL A 377 0.44 -5.86 4.57
N PRO A 378 0.24 -4.65 5.12
CA PRO A 378 -0.16 -4.50 6.51
C PRO A 378 -1.54 -5.13 6.78
N ASP A 379 -1.74 -5.59 8.02
CA ASP A 379 -2.94 -6.32 8.43
C ASP A 379 -3.85 -5.54 9.40
N GLY A 380 -3.47 -4.28 9.70
CA GLY A 380 -4.20 -3.37 10.58
C GLY A 380 -3.80 -3.44 12.05
N LYS A 381 -2.76 -4.20 12.42
CA LYS A 381 -2.18 -4.16 13.77
C LYS A 381 -1.04 -3.16 13.85
N VAL A 382 -0.98 -2.43 14.97
CA VAL A 382 0.06 -1.43 15.29
C VAL A 382 1.44 -2.07 15.56
N LYS A 383 1.48 -3.32 16.02
CA LYS A 383 2.76 -4.01 16.27
C LYS A 383 3.31 -4.57 14.96
N ALA A 384 4.61 -4.38 14.72
CA ALA A 384 5.34 -5.02 13.62
C ALA A 384 4.93 -6.50 13.51
N MET A 385 4.36 -6.85 12.37
CA MET A 385 3.85 -8.20 12.09
C MET A 385 4.96 -9.22 11.90
N SER A 386 6.17 -8.72 11.64
CA SER A 386 7.33 -9.55 11.40
C SER A 386 8.36 -9.43 12.51
N THR A 387 8.98 -10.55 12.83
CA THR A 387 10.25 -10.62 13.57
C THR A 387 11.44 -10.13 12.74
N LEU A 388 11.18 -9.58 11.54
CA LEU A 388 12.13 -8.78 10.80
C LEU A 388 12.79 -7.78 11.77
N SER A 389 14.09 -7.94 11.99
CA SER A 389 14.95 -6.96 12.67
C SER A 389 15.02 -5.69 11.83
N THR A 390 13.89 -4.98 11.70
CA THR A 390 13.83 -3.76 10.90
C THR A 390 14.13 -2.58 11.79
N LYS A 391 14.97 -1.67 11.27
CA LYS A 391 15.18 -0.32 11.83
C LYS A 391 13.96 0.59 11.63
N LEU A 392 12.80 0.03 11.24
CA LEU A 392 11.57 0.78 11.02
C LEU A 392 10.90 1.03 12.38
N ALA A 393 10.25 2.17 12.50
CA ALA A 393 9.58 2.56 13.73
C ALA A 393 8.19 1.94 13.85
N HIS A 394 7.56 1.55 12.72
CA HIS A 394 6.21 0.96 12.66
C HIS A 394 5.20 1.83 13.42
N ARG A 395 5.11 3.10 13.04
CA ARG A 395 4.33 4.14 13.75
C ARG A 395 2.85 4.14 13.41
#